data_AF-A0A0L7M1S1-F1
#
_entry.id   AF-A0A0L7M1S1-F1
#
_cell.length_a   1.000
_cell.length_b   1.000
_cell.length_c   1.000
_cell.angle_alpha   90.00
_cell.angle_beta   90.00
_cell.angle_gamma   90.00
#
_symmetry.space_group_name_H-M   'P 1'
#
loop_
_entity.id
_entity.type
_entity.pdbx_description
1 polymer ?
#
loop_
_entity_poly.entity_id
_entity_poly.type
_entity_poly.pdbx_seq_one_letter_code
_entity_poly.pdbx_strand_id
1 'polypeptide(L)' 'MKLNISNPLNNVQKSIEIDDEKKLFPFMEKRIGNAVPGDSIGEEFTGYVFRIPGGNDKHGFPMIQ' A
#
# COMPACT_ATOMS: atom_id res chain seq x y z
N MET A 1 4.57 -6.60 -6.98
CA MET A 1 4.07 -6.62 -5.58
C MET A 1 2.57 -6.39 -5.58
N LYS A 2 1.81 -7.03 -4.69
CA LYS A 2 0.35 -6.86 -4.59
C LYS A 2 0.00 -5.91 -3.45
N LEU A 3 -0.75 -4.85 -3.75
CA LEU A 3 -1.29 -3.93 -2.75
C LEU A 3 -2.77 -4.23 -2.54
N ASN A 4 -3.16 -4.44 -1.29
CA ASN A 4 -4.56 -4.56 -0.89
C ASN A 4 -5.00 -3.26 -0.24
N ILE A 5 -5.88 -2.53 -0.91
CA ILE A 5 -6.37 -1.21 -0.49
C ILE A 5 -7.79 -1.38 0.02
N SER A 6 -8.06 -0.87 1.23
CA SER A 6 -9.39 -0.86 1.83
C SER A 6 -9.87 0.56 2.03
N ASN A 7 -11.13 0.83 1.71
CA ASN A 7 -11.82 2.07 2.06
C ASN A 7 -12.83 1.79 3.18
N PRO A 8 -12.51 2.13 4.44
CA PRO A 8 -13.37 1.85 5.58
C PRO A 8 -14.68 2.65 5.58
N LEU A 9 -14.75 3.79 4.88
CA LEU A 9 -15.97 4.59 4.82
C LEU A 9 -17.07 3.89 4.02
N ASN A 10 -16.68 3.16 2.98
CA ASN A 10 -17.59 2.52 2.04
C ASN A 10 -17.63 0.99 2.22
N ASN A 11 -16.82 0.44 3.13
CA ASN A 11 -16.67 -1.01 3.36
C ASN A 11 -16.31 -1.80 2.08
N VAL A 12 -15.48 -1.21 1.23
CA VAL A 12 -15.02 -1.84 -0.01
C VAL A 12 -13.51 -2.01 -0.01
N GLN A 13 -13.03 -3.00 -0.75
CA GLN A 13 -11.61 -3.28 -0.94
C GLN A 13 -11.28 -3.49 -2.41
N LYS A 14 -10.07 -3.10 -2.80
CA LYS A 14 -9.50 -3.29 -4.13
C LYS A 14 -8.09 -3.84 -4.00
N SER A 15 -7.75 -4.83 -4.81
CA SER A 15 -6.38 -5.31 -4.95
C SER A 15 -5.80 -4.81 -6.26
N ILE A 16 -4.54 -4.37 -6.24
CA ILE A 16 -3.79 -3.99 -7.44
C ILE A 16 -2.45 -4.70 -7.46
N GLU A 17 -1.98 -5.06 -8.65
CA GLU A 17 -0.65 -5.60 -8.87
C GLU A 17 0.22 -4.51 -9.49
N ILE A 18 1.38 -4.27 -8.88
CA ILE A 18 2.35 -3.28 -9.33
C ILE A 18 3.69 -3.97 -9.52
N ASP A 19 4.13 -4.06 -10.76
CA ASP A 19 5.42 -4.68 -11.12
C ASP A 19 6.57 -3.67 -11.16
N ASP A 20 6.27 -2.39 -11.38
CA ASP A 20 7.28 -1.33 -11.43
C ASP A 20 7.74 -0.95 -10.02
N GLU A 21 8.98 -1.30 -9.68
CA GLU A 21 9.62 -0.96 -8.41
C GLU A 21 9.66 0.55 -8.17
N LYS A 22 9.71 1.38 -9.23
CA LYS A 22 9.75 2.83 -9.08
C LYS A 22 8.50 3.37 -8.40
N LYS A 23 7.36 2.77 -8.68
CA LYS A 23 6.07 3.10 -8.08
C LYS A 23 6.00 2.71 -6.61
N LEU A 24 6.82 1.75 -6.19
CA LEU A 24 6.84 1.21 -4.83
C LEU A 24 7.82 1.93 -3.89
N PHE A 25 8.73 2.77 -4.41
CA PHE A 25 9.71 3.50 -3.59
C PHE A 25 9.11 4.24 -2.39
N PRO A 26 7.96 4.93 -2.48
CA PRO A 26 7.42 5.66 -1.32
C PRO A 26 7.02 4.77 -0.12
N PHE A 27 6.81 3.47 -0.37
CA PHE A 27 6.48 2.48 0.66
C PHE A 27 7.73 1.90 1.33
N MET A 28 8.90 2.04 0.70
CA MET A 28 10.16 1.54 1.26
C MET A 28 10.60 2.40 2.46
N GLU A 29 11.23 1.75 3.44
CA GLU A 29 11.67 2.38 4.70
C GLU A 29 10.55 3.01 5.56
N LYS A 30 9.29 2.64 5.31
CA LYS A 30 8.15 3.05 6.13
C LYS A 30 7.74 1.96 7.10
N ARG A 31 7.38 2.35 8.32
CA ARG A 31 6.88 1.43 9.35
C ARG A 31 5.38 1.23 9.20
N ILE A 32 4.89 0.12 9.74
CA ILE A 32 3.45 -0.10 9.92
C ILE A 32 2.88 1.07 10.72
N GLY A 33 1.74 1.57 10.29
CA GLY A 33 1.04 2.71 10.86
C GLY A 33 1.41 4.06 10.24
N ASN A 34 2.49 4.16 9.46
CA ASN A 34 2.85 5.39 8.77
C ASN A 34 1.90 5.72 7.61
N ALA A 35 1.78 7.01 7.33
CA ALA A 35 1.10 7.55 6.17
C ALA A 35 2.08 7.70 4.99
N VAL A 36 1.64 7.34 3.79
CA VAL A 36 2.42 7.40 2.54
C VAL A 36 1.58 8.00 1.42
N PRO A 37 2.19 8.79 0.52
CA PRO A 37 1.50 9.36 -0.62
C PRO A 37 1.16 8.28 -1.67
N GLY A 38 -0.01 8.42 -2.30
CA GLY A 38 -0.50 7.54 -3.36
C GLY A 38 -0.04 7.91 -4.77
N ASP A 39 0.59 9.07 -4.93
CA ASP A 39 0.88 9.66 -6.25
C ASP A 39 1.74 8.76 -7.14
N SER A 40 2.61 7.95 -6.55
CA SER A 40 3.55 7.12 -7.31
C SER A 40 2.94 5.81 -7.84
N ILE A 41 1.79 5.36 -7.33
CA ILE A 41 1.22 4.06 -7.74
C ILE A 41 0.31 4.15 -8.97
N GLY A 42 -0.31 5.30 -9.23
CA GLY A 42 -1.14 5.53 -10.40
C GLY A 42 -1.80 6.91 -10.38
N GLU A 43 -2.23 7.39 -11.56
CA GLU A 43 -2.90 8.68 -11.68
C GLU A 43 -4.21 8.72 -10.88
N GLU A 44 -4.93 7.60 -10.80
CA GLU A 44 -6.19 7.48 -10.04
C GLU A 44 -5.99 7.62 -8.51
N PHE A 45 -4.75 7.49 -8.05
CA PHE A 45 -4.36 7.60 -6.64
C PHE A 45 -3.62 8.91 -6.33
N THR A 46 -3.53 9.83 -7.30
CA THR A 46 -2.93 11.14 -7.08
C THR A 46 -3.74 11.94 -6.06
N GLY A 47 -3.07 12.52 -5.07
CA GLY A 47 -3.67 13.25 -3.96
C GLY A 47 -4.18 12.36 -2.81
N TYR A 48 -4.13 11.02 -2.95
CA TYR A 48 -4.49 10.12 -1.86
C TYR A 48 -3.34 9.96 -0.86
N VAL A 49 -3.71 9.78 0.40
CA VAL A 49 -2.80 9.39 1.47
C VAL A 49 -3.23 8.03 1.99
N PHE A 50 -2.34 7.05 1.91
CA PHE A 50 -2.56 5.71 2.42
C PHE A 50 -1.91 5.55 3.78
N ARG A 51 -2.54 4.76 4.64
CA ARG A 51 -1.92 4.25 5.87
C ARG A 51 -1.53 2.80 5.62
N ILE A 52 -0.34 2.38 6.06
CA ILE A 52 0.11 0.99 5.95
C ILE A 52 -0.32 0.24 7.22
N PRO A 53 -1.38 -0.59 7.22
CA PRO A 53 -1.81 -1.32 8.42
C PRO A 53 -1.02 -2.61 8.66
N GLY A 54 -0.30 -3.11 7.67
CA GLY A 54 0.46 -4.36 7.73
C GLY A 54 0.86 -4.82 6.33
N GLY A 55 1.34 -6.06 6.26
CA GLY A 55 1.77 -6.70 5.03
C GLY A 55 2.23 -8.13 5.28
N ASN A 56 2.46 -8.87 4.21
CA ASN A 56 2.98 -10.23 4.26
C ASN A 56 4.25 -10.31 3.41
N ASP A 57 5.24 -11.05 3.88
CA ASP A 57 6.40 -11.40 3.06
C ASP A 57 6.05 -12.51 2.05
N LYS A 58 6.95 -12.80 1.11
CA LYS A 58 6.83 -13.84 0.07
C LYS A 58 6.54 -15.23 0.64
N HIS A 59 7.02 -15.52 1.84
CA HIS A 59 6.75 -16.78 2.56
C HIS A 59 5.46 -16.75 3.40
N GLY A 60 4.71 -15.64 3.37
CA GLY A 60 3.45 -15.49 4.08
C GLY A 60 3.57 -15.03 5.53
N PHE A 61 4.77 -14.75 6.03
CA PHE A 61 4.94 -14.22 7.38
C PHE A 61 4.32 -12.81 7.49
N PRO A 62 3.46 -12.56 8.50
CA PRO A 62 2.84 -11.26 8.68
C PRO A 62 3.83 -10.27 9.29
N MET A 63 3.72 -9.01 8.88
CA MET A 63 4.39 -7.91 9.58
C MET A 63 3.74 -7.69 10.95
N ILE A 64 4.55 -7.55 11.98
CA ILE A 64 4.12 -7.24 13.36
C ILE A 64 4.56 -5.80 13.67
N GLN A 65 3.69 -5.05 14.35
CA GLN A 65 3.99 -3.69 14.80
C GLN A 65 4.98 -3.69 15.96
#